data_AF-A0A173TXK2-F1
#
_entry.id   AF-A0A173TXK2-F1
#
_cell.length_a   1.000
_cell.length_b   1.000
_cell.length_c   1.000
_cell.angle_alpha   90.00
_cell.angle_beta   90.00
_cell.angle_gamma   90.00
#
_symmetry.space_group_name_H-M   'P 1'
#
loop_
_entity.id
_entity.type
_entity.pdbx_description
1 polymer ?
#
loop_
_entity_poly.entity_id
_entity_poly.type
_entity_poly.pdbx_seq_one_letter_code
_entity_poly.pdbx_strand_id
1 'polypeptide(L)'
;MVVNNRLGYLFVFLGMSMALYAQRKTEVIRYGDLDQWVVRKITESAIIGKETKTLYCVGPTDTIIGNRPFESKASPWGSSNVMARVSGITKASVSVYPERRDEGYCARLETGIESISAMGIMNVKVLVGGCLYLGRFLEPAKNSSETWGQIVCGIPFHQKPTSLLFDYKVKLSGDPNRIKLSGFSKRSEVNGIDMPLVNLFLQKRWEDKDGNIYAKRIGTLVIRMDKNTDWVNDANFTILYGDITKRSDYKEYMGFQLGESARYSLNSKGKNVPVQEIGWGTEDDEVTHMILEFCSSHGGSYIGSPGNTFWVDNIRLGY
;
A
#
# COMPACT_ATOMS: atom_id res chain seq x y z
N MET A 1 -49.41 65.75 -8.12
CA MET A 1 -50.25 64.59 -8.48
C MET A 1 -49.30 63.41 -8.62
N VAL A 2 -49.35 62.44 -7.68
CA VAL A 2 -49.03 60.99 -7.83
C VAL A 2 -47.64 60.60 -8.38
N VAL A 3 -46.79 59.70 -7.86
CA VAL A 3 -46.66 58.81 -6.68
C VAL A 3 -45.18 58.34 -6.66
N ASN A 4 -44.68 58.01 -5.47
CA ASN A 4 -43.41 57.33 -5.16
C ASN A 4 -42.95 56.20 -6.10
N ASN A 5 -41.62 56.03 -6.26
CA ASN A 5 -40.93 54.75 -6.01
C ASN A 5 -39.39 54.96 -6.01
N ARG A 6 -38.76 54.78 -4.85
CA ARG A 6 -37.94 53.61 -4.43
C ARG A 6 -36.47 53.77 -4.82
N LEU A 7 -35.62 54.03 -3.83
CA LEU A 7 -34.75 53.00 -3.21
C LEU A 7 -33.92 52.27 -4.27
N GLY A 8 -32.69 52.73 -4.50
CA GLY A 8 -31.84 52.08 -5.50
C GLY A 8 -30.37 52.50 -5.57
N TYR A 9 -29.79 53.07 -4.51
CA TYR A 9 -28.33 53.32 -4.46
C TYR A 9 -27.73 53.04 -3.08
N LEU A 10 -28.28 52.05 -2.37
CA LEU A 10 -27.65 51.48 -1.19
C LEU A 10 -27.62 49.96 -1.42
N PHE A 11 -26.43 49.37 -1.28
CA PHE A 11 -26.15 47.93 -1.34
C PHE A 11 -26.07 47.27 -2.74
N VAL A 12 -25.00 47.57 -3.48
CA VAL A 12 -24.30 46.55 -4.29
C VAL A 12 -22.83 46.50 -3.86
N PHE A 13 -22.63 46.31 -2.56
CA PHE A 13 -21.44 45.67 -2.00
C PHE A 13 -21.89 44.40 -1.23
N LEU A 14 -22.94 43.75 -1.75
CA LEU A 14 -23.41 42.48 -1.22
C LEU A 14 -22.57 41.37 -1.85
N GLY A 15 -21.59 40.90 -1.09
CA GLY A 15 -21.35 39.47 -1.01
C GLY A 15 -20.73 38.80 -2.24
N MET A 16 -19.62 39.34 -2.76
CA MET A 16 -18.53 38.42 -3.07
C MET A 16 -17.89 38.02 -1.74
N SER A 17 -18.64 37.22 -0.96
CA SER A 17 -18.02 36.29 -0.05
C SER A 17 -17.24 35.32 -0.93
N MET A 18 -16.03 35.73 -1.33
CA MET A 18 -14.95 34.78 -1.44
C MET A 18 -14.89 34.13 -0.07
N ALA A 19 -15.65 33.03 0.07
CA ALA A 19 -15.22 31.96 0.93
C ALA A 19 -13.86 31.58 0.36
N LEU A 20 -12.83 32.27 0.87
CA LEU A 20 -11.48 31.73 0.96
C LEU A 20 -11.66 30.46 1.78
N TYR A 21 -12.10 29.39 1.13
CA TYR A 21 -11.77 28.06 1.57
C TYR A 21 -10.25 28.10 1.64
N ALA A 22 -9.72 28.17 2.86
CA ALA A 22 -8.30 27.97 3.08
C ALA A 22 -7.95 26.69 2.34
N GLN A 23 -7.24 26.83 1.21
CA GLN A 23 -6.89 25.68 0.38
C GLN A 23 -6.02 24.81 1.27
N ARG A 24 -6.55 23.65 1.66
CA ARG A 24 -5.83 22.70 2.54
C ARG A 24 -4.47 22.46 1.92
N LYS A 25 -3.40 22.61 2.71
CA LYS A 25 -2.04 22.38 2.20
C LYS A 25 -1.92 20.90 1.92
N THR A 26 -1.70 20.53 0.66
CA THR A 26 -1.41 19.16 0.26
C THR A 26 0.04 19.03 -0.15
N GLU A 27 0.71 17.97 0.28
CA GLU A 27 2.06 17.62 -0.14
C GLU A 27 2.06 16.28 -0.87
N VAL A 28 2.72 16.23 -2.02
CA VAL A 28 2.87 15.03 -2.83
C VAL A 28 3.96 14.15 -2.22
N ILE A 29 3.70 12.85 -2.09
CA ILE A 29 4.77 11.88 -1.79
C ILE A 29 5.55 11.67 -3.08
N ARG A 30 6.89 11.71 -3.06
CA ARG A 30 7.71 11.58 -4.28
C ARG A 30 7.30 10.35 -5.10
N TYR A 31 7.05 10.53 -6.40
CA TYR A 31 6.48 9.54 -7.34
C TYR A 31 5.08 9.02 -6.95
N GLY A 32 4.33 9.74 -6.13
CA GLY A 32 2.96 9.39 -5.71
C GLY A 32 1.89 9.71 -6.75
N ASP A 33 2.26 10.42 -7.82
CA ASP A 33 1.49 10.58 -9.06
C ASP A 33 1.55 9.34 -9.96
N LEU A 34 2.42 8.36 -9.64
CA LEU A 34 2.49 7.05 -10.28
C LEU A 34 2.69 7.07 -11.81
N ASP A 35 3.21 8.16 -12.36
CA ASP A 35 3.47 8.31 -13.80
C ASP A 35 4.78 7.66 -14.25
N GLN A 36 5.71 7.41 -13.32
CA GLN A 36 7.07 6.98 -13.62
C GLN A 36 7.38 5.60 -13.04
N TRP A 37 7.93 4.74 -13.89
CA TRP A 37 8.19 3.34 -13.57
C TRP A 37 9.55 2.88 -14.09
N VAL A 38 10.29 2.19 -13.24
CA VAL A 38 11.40 1.32 -13.61
C VAL A 38 10.84 0.00 -14.13
N VAL A 39 11.24 -0.39 -15.32
CA VAL A 39 10.91 -1.68 -15.94
C VAL A 39 12.07 -2.64 -15.71
N ARG A 40 11.79 -3.82 -15.15
CA ARG A 40 12.81 -4.86 -14.93
C ARG A 40 12.46 -6.10 -15.75
N LYS A 41 13.42 -6.62 -16.52
CA LYS A 41 13.28 -7.87 -17.28
C LYS A 41 14.03 -8.99 -16.58
N ILE A 42 13.29 -9.93 -16.00
CA ILE A 42 13.82 -11.07 -15.23
C ILE A 42 13.58 -12.35 -16.02
N THR A 43 14.65 -13.08 -16.33
CA THR A 43 14.56 -14.37 -17.01
C THR A 43 14.51 -15.49 -15.98
N GLU A 44 13.40 -16.21 -15.93
CA GLU A 44 13.21 -17.32 -15.01
C GLU A 44 14.14 -18.50 -15.32
N SER A 45 14.37 -19.37 -14.33
CA SER A 45 15.24 -20.53 -14.51
C SER A 45 14.70 -21.49 -15.58
N ALA A 46 15.59 -22.14 -16.34
CA ALA A 46 15.20 -23.04 -17.43
C ALA A 46 14.31 -24.21 -16.98
N ILE A 47 14.51 -24.70 -15.75
CA ILE A 47 13.71 -25.78 -15.15
C ILE A 47 12.23 -25.43 -14.99
N ILE A 48 11.88 -24.14 -14.97
CA ILE A 48 10.51 -23.62 -14.90
C ILE A 48 10.07 -22.92 -16.19
N GLY A 49 10.76 -23.17 -17.32
CA GLY A 49 10.33 -22.74 -18.65
C GLY A 49 11.12 -21.58 -19.27
N LYS A 50 12.08 -20.96 -18.55
CA LYS A 50 12.94 -19.88 -19.08
C LYS A 50 12.18 -18.63 -19.57
N GLU A 51 10.97 -18.41 -19.09
CA GLU A 51 10.17 -17.23 -19.45
C GLU A 51 10.87 -15.95 -18.98
N THR A 52 10.81 -14.87 -19.78
CA THR A 52 11.24 -13.55 -19.31
C THR A 52 10.03 -12.74 -18.89
N LYS A 53 9.91 -12.50 -17.58
CA LYS A 53 8.84 -11.69 -16.99
C LYS A 53 9.27 -10.25 -16.83
N THR A 54 8.30 -9.35 -16.97
CA THR A 54 8.49 -7.92 -16.75
C THR A 54 7.94 -7.53 -15.38
N LEU A 55 8.79 -6.98 -14.52
CA LEU A 55 8.41 -6.41 -13.24
C LEU A 55 8.41 -4.88 -13.34
N TYR A 56 7.48 -4.25 -12.64
CA TYR A 56 7.34 -2.80 -12.61
C TYR A 56 7.59 -2.27 -11.21
N CYS A 57 8.35 -1.19 -11.09
CA CYS A 57 8.61 -0.54 -9.82
C CYS A 57 8.42 0.97 -9.98
N VAL A 58 7.65 1.60 -9.11
CA VAL A 58 7.46 3.07 -9.13
C VAL A 58 8.79 3.76 -8.88
N GLY A 59 9.18 4.69 -9.73
CA GLY A 59 10.45 5.40 -9.66
C GLY A 59 10.89 5.98 -10.99
N PRO A 60 12.14 6.47 -11.11
CA PRO A 60 12.61 7.13 -12.33
C PRO A 60 12.50 6.17 -13.52
N THR A 61 12.04 6.68 -14.67
CA THR A 61 11.90 5.87 -15.88
C THR A 61 13.24 5.27 -16.29
N ASP A 62 13.35 3.95 -16.20
CA ASP A 62 14.56 3.19 -16.52
C ASP A 62 14.20 1.77 -16.95
N THR A 63 15.12 1.06 -17.61
CA THR A 63 14.98 -0.36 -17.92
C THR A 63 16.20 -1.14 -17.46
N ILE A 64 15.98 -2.07 -16.54
CA ILE A 64 17.02 -2.95 -15.99
C ILE A 64 16.82 -4.36 -16.57
N ILE A 65 17.86 -4.88 -17.22
CA ILE A 65 17.86 -6.23 -17.77
C ILE A 65 18.75 -7.14 -16.92
N GLY A 66 18.21 -8.30 -16.56
CA GLY A 66 18.94 -9.37 -15.90
C GLY A 66 18.50 -9.61 -14.46
N ASN A 67 18.88 -10.79 -13.95
CA ASN A 67 18.41 -11.32 -12.67
C ASN A 67 19.22 -10.76 -11.49
N ARG A 68 19.18 -9.44 -11.32
CA ARG A 68 19.87 -8.75 -10.21
C ARG A 68 18.84 -8.38 -9.14
N PRO A 69 19.18 -8.57 -7.85
CA PRO A 69 18.39 -8.03 -6.75
C PRO A 69 18.20 -6.53 -6.94
N PHE A 70 16.98 -6.06 -6.72
CA PHE A 70 16.63 -4.65 -6.89
C PHE A 70 16.45 -3.94 -5.55
N GLU A 71 16.99 -2.73 -5.49
CA GLU A 71 16.77 -1.77 -4.42
C GLU A 71 16.66 -0.39 -5.04
N SER A 72 15.49 0.25 -4.92
CA SER A 72 15.30 1.61 -5.39
C SER A 72 15.96 2.59 -4.44
N LYS A 73 16.87 3.41 -4.94
CA LYS A 73 17.48 4.52 -4.18
C LYS A 73 16.75 5.85 -4.35
N ALA A 74 15.94 5.97 -5.39
CA ALA A 74 15.31 7.22 -5.78
C ALA A 74 13.86 7.32 -5.29
N SER A 75 13.13 6.20 -5.32
CA SER A 75 11.72 6.12 -4.99
C SER A 75 11.52 5.51 -3.60
N PRO A 76 10.62 6.06 -2.77
CA PRO A 76 10.28 5.48 -1.48
C PRO A 76 9.32 4.28 -1.61
N TRP A 77 8.86 3.96 -2.82
CA TRP A 77 7.84 2.95 -3.07
C TRP A 77 8.46 1.56 -3.35
N GLY A 78 8.04 0.59 -2.55
CA GLY A 78 8.17 -0.84 -2.81
C GLY A 78 6.86 -1.42 -3.31
N SER A 79 6.91 -2.63 -3.84
CA SER A 79 5.71 -3.37 -4.26
C SER A 79 5.85 -4.87 -4.06
N SER A 80 4.77 -5.61 -4.32
CA SER A 80 4.75 -7.07 -4.39
C SER A 80 5.35 -7.64 -5.70
N ASN A 81 5.85 -6.78 -6.59
CA ASN A 81 6.59 -7.21 -7.78
C ASN A 81 8.04 -7.53 -7.39
N VAL A 82 8.34 -8.82 -7.27
CA VAL A 82 9.63 -9.27 -6.72
C VAL A 82 10.25 -10.39 -7.51
N MET A 83 11.59 -10.44 -7.46
CA MET A 83 12.36 -11.60 -7.87
C MET A 83 12.68 -12.47 -6.64
N ALA A 84 12.28 -13.74 -6.72
CA ALA A 84 12.67 -14.78 -5.79
C ALA A 84 13.85 -15.60 -6.33
N ARG A 85 14.73 -16.07 -5.44
CA ARG A 85 15.76 -17.05 -5.75
C ARG A 85 15.84 -18.09 -4.64
N VAL A 86 15.11 -19.18 -4.82
CA VAL A 86 15.00 -20.27 -3.83
C VAL A 86 15.70 -21.50 -4.38
N SER A 87 16.65 -22.05 -3.63
CA SER A 87 17.44 -23.22 -4.06
C SER A 87 18.06 -23.08 -5.46
N GLY A 88 18.50 -21.87 -5.83
CA GLY A 88 19.07 -21.57 -7.14
C GLY A 88 18.06 -21.34 -8.27
N ILE A 89 16.76 -21.52 -8.03
CA ILE A 89 15.69 -21.30 -9.00
C ILE A 89 15.24 -19.83 -8.90
N THR A 90 15.42 -19.08 -9.99
CA THR A 90 14.93 -17.70 -10.12
C THR A 90 13.51 -17.70 -10.68
N LYS A 91 12.60 -17.01 -9.98
CA LYS A 91 11.20 -16.79 -10.36
C LYS A 91 10.87 -15.31 -10.18
N ALA A 92 10.06 -14.75 -11.07
CA ALA A 92 9.52 -13.41 -10.93
C ALA A 92 8.03 -13.49 -10.56
N SER A 93 7.57 -12.59 -9.69
CA SER A 93 6.15 -12.45 -9.31
C SER A 93 5.70 -11.06 -9.69
N VAL A 94 4.57 -10.95 -10.41
CA VAL A 94 4.01 -9.66 -10.82
C VAL A 94 2.53 -9.57 -10.45
N SER A 95 2.17 -8.50 -9.75
CA SER A 95 0.81 -8.23 -9.27
C SER A 95 0.49 -6.74 -9.19
N VAL A 96 1.45 -5.88 -9.51
CA VAL A 96 1.27 -4.43 -9.65
C VAL A 96 1.69 -4.01 -11.04
N TYR A 97 0.86 -3.24 -11.73
CA TYR A 97 1.08 -2.86 -13.12
C TYR A 97 0.90 -1.36 -13.28
N PRO A 98 1.72 -0.68 -14.10
CA PRO A 98 1.32 0.60 -14.66
C PRO A 98 0.11 0.38 -15.56
N GLU A 99 -0.92 1.18 -15.39
CA GLU A 99 -2.05 1.24 -16.31
C GLU A 99 -2.26 2.67 -16.76
N ARG A 100 -2.50 2.86 -18.06
CA ARG A 100 -2.64 4.20 -18.62
C ARG A 100 -3.90 4.86 -18.06
N ARG A 101 -3.76 6.09 -17.59
CA ARG A 101 -4.85 6.94 -17.13
C ARG A 101 -4.61 8.35 -17.64
N ASP A 102 -5.53 8.84 -18.47
CA ASP A 102 -5.41 10.13 -19.14
C ASP A 102 -4.06 10.27 -19.88
N GLU A 103 -3.29 11.31 -19.57
CA GLU A 103 -1.95 11.55 -20.14
C GLU A 103 -0.83 10.78 -19.43
N GLY A 104 -1.15 10.14 -18.29
CA GLY A 104 -0.21 9.50 -17.38
C GLY A 104 -0.50 8.02 -17.13
N TYR A 105 -0.12 7.56 -15.94
CA TYR A 105 -0.30 6.20 -15.45
C TYR A 105 -0.78 6.17 -14.02
N CYS A 106 -1.55 5.14 -13.68
CA CYS A 106 -1.86 4.77 -12.31
C CYS A 106 -1.27 3.39 -11.99
N ALA A 107 -1.32 2.98 -10.72
CA ALA A 107 -1.00 1.62 -10.33
C ALA A 107 -2.29 0.77 -10.33
N ARG A 108 -2.31 -0.33 -11.09
CA ARG A 108 -3.29 -1.41 -10.98
C ARG A 108 -2.72 -2.56 -10.16
N LEU A 109 -3.31 -2.82 -9.00
CA LEU A 109 -2.93 -3.88 -8.06
C LEU A 109 -3.93 -5.03 -8.18
N GLU A 110 -3.46 -6.25 -8.38
CA GLU A 110 -4.31 -7.42 -8.61
C GLU A 110 -4.07 -8.54 -7.61
N THR A 111 -5.17 -9.13 -7.15
CA THR A 111 -5.14 -10.44 -6.49
C THR A 111 -5.29 -11.53 -7.54
N GLY A 112 -4.32 -12.45 -7.60
CA GLY A 112 -4.25 -13.50 -8.61
C GLY A 112 -3.60 -14.78 -8.11
N ILE A 113 -3.51 -15.78 -8.99
CA ILE A 113 -2.81 -17.03 -8.72
C ILE A 113 -1.58 -17.11 -9.61
N GLU A 114 -0.40 -17.08 -8.99
CA GLU A 114 0.86 -17.41 -9.65
C GLU A 114 1.06 -18.91 -9.65
N SER A 115 1.49 -19.45 -10.80
CA SER A 115 1.77 -20.87 -10.97
C SER A 115 3.24 -21.08 -11.31
N ILE A 116 3.86 -22.07 -10.67
CA ILE A 116 5.21 -22.53 -10.95
C ILE A 116 5.09 -23.97 -11.42
N SER A 117 5.45 -24.22 -12.68
CA SER A 117 5.50 -25.57 -13.24
C SER A 117 6.95 -25.93 -13.55
N ALA A 118 7.47 -26.94 -12.86
CA ALA A 118 8.82 -27.47 -13.11
C ALA A 118 8.72 -28.81 -13.84
N MET A 119 8.80 -28.79 -15.18
CA MET A 119 8.88 -29.97 -16.07
C MET A 119 8.13 -31.23 -15.60
N GLY A 120 6.86 -31.09 -15.18
CA GLY A 120 6.00 -32.20 -14.76
C GLY A 120 6.27 -32.79 -13.36
N ILE A 121 7.31 -32.35 -12.65
CA ILE A 121 7.70 -32.84 -11.33
C ILE A 121 6.94 -32.10 -10.21
N MET A 122 6.65 -30.81 -10.42
CA MET A 122 6.01 -29.97 -9.42
C MET A 122 5.15 -28.88 -10.06
N ASN A 123 3.90 -28.76 -9.63
CA ASN A 123 2.99 -27.67 -10.01
C ASN A 123 2.50 -26.97 -8.75
N VAL A 124 3.14 -25.85 -8.42
CA VAL A 124 2.81 -25.06 -7.22
C VAL A 124 1.96 -23.88 -7.64
N LYS A 125 0.80 -23.71 -7.01
CA LYS A 125 -0.05 -22.53 -7.18
C LYS A 125 -0.07 -21.73 -5.89
N VAL A 126 0.15 -20.42 -5.99
CA VAL A 126 0.21 -19.52 -4.85
C VAL A 126 -0.69 -18.32 -5.12
N LEU A 127 -1.50 -17.94 -4.14
CA LEU A 127 -2.25 -16.69 -4.22
C LEU A 127 -1.33 -15.51 -3.89
N VAL A 128 -1.36 -14.50 -4.74
CA VAL A 128 -0.59 -13.26 -4.58
C VAL A 128 -1.56 -12.09 -4.62
N GLY A 129 -1.51 -11.23 -3.61
CA GLY A 129 -2.18 -9.93 -3.62
C GLY A 129 -1.20 -8.84 -4.06
N GLY A 130 -1.64 -7.98 -4.98
CA GLY A 130 -0.92 -6.79 -5.38
C GLY A 130 -0.84 -5.81 -4.21
N CYS A 131 0.37 -5.37 -3.87
CA CYS A 131 0.60 -4.36 -2.85
C CYS A 131 1.61 -3.32 -3.32
N LEU A 132 1.32 -2.05 -3.06
CA LEU A 132 2.20 -0.90 -3.22
C LEU A 132 2.37 -0.26 -1.83
N TYR A 133 3.61 -0.02 -1.41
CA TYR A 133 3.87 0.42 -0.04
C TYR A 133 5.11 1.30 0.07
N LEU A 134 5.17 2.14 1.10
CA LEU A 134 6.39 2.85 1.45
C LEU A 134 7.38 1.89 2.12
N GLY A 135 8.61 1.88 1.62
CA GLY A 135 9.66 0.97 2.05
C GLY A 135 10.24 0.16 0.89
N ARG A 136 10.73 -1.05 1.17
CA ARG A 136 11.37 -1.89 0.14
C ARG A 136 11.31 -3.37 0.45
N PHE A 137 11.31 -4.18 -0.59
CA PHE A 137 11.53 -5.61 -0.49
C PHE A 137 13.04 -5.92 -0.44
N LEU A 138 13.44 -6.86 0.42
CA LEU A 138 14.82 -7.35 0.53
C LEU A 138 15.03 -8.48 -0.49
N GLU A 139 15.28 -8.10 -1.75
CA GLU A 139 15.53 -9.08 -2.80
C GLU A 139 16.93 -9.74 -2.69
N PRO A 140 17.08 -10.98 -3.22
CA PRO A 140 16.01 -11.86 -3.69
C PRO A 140 15.24 -12.46 -2.51
N ALA A 141 13.95 -12.77 -2.72
CA ALA A 141 13.22 -13.58 -1.74
C ALA A 141 13.93 -14.94 -1.58
N LYS A 142 14.30 -15.28 -0.34
CA LYS A 142 15.10 -16.48 -0.01
C LYS A 142 14.24 -17.69 0.34
N ASN A 143 13.00 -17.46 0.76
CA ASN A 143 12.01 -18.46 1.09
C ASN A 143 10.61 -17.89 0.84
N SER A 144 9.61 -18.77 0.83
CA SER A 144 8.19 -18.46 0.65
C SER A 144 7.40 -18.49 1.97
N SER A 145 8.02 -18.71 3.12
CA SER A 145 7.28 -18.85 4.38
C SER A 145 7.02 -17.51 5.07
N GLU A 146 7.87 -16.50 4.86
CA GLU A 146 7.83 -15.23 5.59
C GLU A 146 7.87 -14.03 4.64
N THR A 147 6.72 -13.64 4.11
CA THR A 147 6.62 -12.51 3.17
C THR A 147 6.89 -11.16 3.84
N TRP A 148 6.31 -10.89 5.02
CA TRP A 148 6.52 -9.63 5.74
C TRP A 148 7.93 -9.49 6.33
N GLY A 149 8.55 -10.60 6.75
CA GLY A 149 9.93 -10.63 7.23
C GLY A 149 10.97 -10.24 6.17
N GLN A 150 10.59 -10.20 4.90
CA GLN A 150 11.43 -9.76 3.79
C GLN A 150 11.13 -8.33 3.33
N ILE A 151 10.20 -7.62 3.98
CA ILE A 151 9.83 -6.25 3.63
C ILE A 151 10.29 -5.31 4.75
N VAL A 152 10.99 -4.25 4.38
CA VAL A 152 11.24 -3.11 5.26
C VAL A 152 10.04 -2.17 5.09
N CYS A 153 9.21 -2.08 6.11
CA CYS A 153 7.92 -1.40 6.07
C CYS A 153 8.02 0.02 6.65
N GLY A 154 7.63 0.99 5.83
CA GLY A 154 7.62 2.40 6.16
C GLY A 154 8.95 3.11 5.91
N ILE A 155 8.91 4.43 6.11
CA ILE A 155 10.04 5.35 5.91
C ILE A 155 10.21 6.27 7.13
N PRO A 156 11.42 6.83 7.36
CA PRO A 156 11.59 7.94 8.28
C PRO A 156 10.67 9.10 7.89
N PHE A 157 9.96 9.65 8.87
CA PHE A 157 8.95 10.67 8.64
C PHE A 157 8.65 11.44 9.94
N HIS A 158 8.65 12.77 9.88
CA HIS A 158 8.55 13.63 11.07
C HIS A 158 7.40 14.65 11.01
N GLN A 159 6.50 14.54 10.03
CA GLN A 159 5.36 15.45 9.92
C GLN A 159 4.10 14.87 10.58
N LYS A 160 3.05 15.70 10.70
CA LYS A 160 1.75 15.32 11.28
C LYS A 160 0.60 15.63 10.29
N PRO A 161 0.42 14.80 9.23
CA PRO A 161 -0.66 15.00 8.28
C PRO A 161 -2.03 14.70 8.90
N THR A 162 -3.03 15.50 8.55
CA THR A 162 -4.41 15.35 9.01
C THR A 162 -5.22 14.40 8.12
N SER A 163 -4.78 14.17 6.88
CA SER A 163 -5.47 13.28 5.94
C SER A 163 -4.55 12.64 4.91
N LEU A 164 -4.95 11.49 4.39
CA LEU A 164 -4.42 10.87 3.17
C LEU A 164 -5.40 11.14 2.02
N LEU A 165 -4.87 11.64 0.90
CA LEU A 165 -5.64 11.88 -0.32
C LEU A 165 -5.09 10.99 -1.45
N PHE A 166 -5.97 10.42 -2.25
CA PHE A 166 -5.61 9.66 -3.44
C PHE A 166 -6.84 9.46 -4.33
N ASP A 167 -6.60 9.20 -5.61
CA ASP A 167 -7.64 8.71 -6.51
C ASP A 167 -7.67 7.20 -6.49
N TYR A 168 -8.86 6.61 -6.62
CA TYR A 168 -8.96 5.15 -6.66
C TYR A 168 -10.10 4.62 -7.49
N LYS A 169 -9.97 3.35 -7.86
CA LYS A 169 -11.04 2.53 -8.44
C LYS A 169 -10.98 1.14 -7.83
N VAL A 170 -12.13 0.49 -7.63
CA VAL A 170 -12.21 -0.87 -7.08
C VAL A 170 -13.07 -1.75 -7.96
N LYS A 171 -12.56 -2.96 -8.22
CA LYS A 171 -13.33 -4.08 -8.78
C LYS A 171 -13.11 -5.31 -7.91
N LEU A 172 -14.14 -5.70 -7.17
CA LEU A 172 -14.17 -6.94 -6.39
C LEU A 172 -14.33 -8.16 -7.30
N SER A 173 -13.86 -9.32 -6.84
CA SER A 173 -14.01 -10.57 -7.59
C SER A 173 -15.47 -11.03 -7.72
N GLY A 174 -16.34 -10.59 -6.80
CA GLY A 174 -17.72 -11.07 -6.66
C GLY A 174 -17.84 -12.37 -5.86
N ASP A 175 -16.74 -12.96 -5.41
CA ASP A 175 -16.77 -14.17 -4.60
C ASP A 175 -17.25 -13.86 -3.16
N PRO A 176 -18.16 -14.67 -2.60
CA PRO A 176 -18.64 -14.46 -1.24
C PRO A 176 -17.58 -14.78 -0.18
N ASN A 177 -16.57 -15.58 -0.52
CA ASN A 177 -15.52 -16.06 0.36
C ASN A 177 -14.15 -15.93 -0.32
N ARG A 178 -13.12 -15.75 0.50
CA ARG A 178 -11.70 -15.77 0.09
C ARG A 178 -11.18 -17.20 0.04
N ILE A 179 -10.01 -17.37 -0.55
CA ILE A 179 -9.25 -18.63 -0.50
C ILE A 179 -7.92 -18.43 0.20
N LYS A 180 -7.40 -19.46 0.85
CA LYS A 180 -5.99 -19.57 1.25
C LYS A 180 -5.28 -20.56 0.33
N LEU A 181 -4.20 -20.10 -0.32
CA LEU A 181 -3.41 -20.91 -1.24
C LEU A 181 -1.92 -20.56 -1.15
N SER A 182 -1.20 -21.27 -0.28
CA SER A 182 0.22 -21.03 0.01
C SER A 182 1.20 -21.82 -0.88
N GLY A 183 0.68 -22.67 -1.77
CA GLY A 183 1.47 -23.59 -2.59
C GLY A 183 1.83 -24.92 -1.93
N PHE A 184 2.03 -24.95 -0.62
CA PHE A 184 2.42 -26.17 0.12
C PHE A 184 1.25 -26.89 0.79
N SER A 185 0.15 -26.18 1.04
CA SER A 185 -1.08 -26.74 1.58
C SER A 185 -2.16 -26.85 0.52
N LYS A 186 -3.13 -27.74 0.76
CA LYS A 186 -4.37 -27.78 -0.03
C LYS A 186 -5.05 -26.41 0.04
N ARG A 187 -5.63 -25.98 -1.08
CA ARG A 187 -6.53 -24.81 -1.13
C ARG A 187 -7.61 -24.96 -0.04
N SER A 188 -7.80 -23.92 0.76
CA SER A 188 -8.91 -23.84 1.72
C SER A 188 -9.71 -22.56 1.52
N GLU A 189 -10.93 -22.55 2.03
CA GLU A 189 -11.81 -21.39 2.02
C GLU A 189 -11.62 -20.56 3.29
N VAL A 190 -11.82 -19.24 3.18
CA VAL A 190 -11.80 -18.28 4.28
C VAL A 190 -13.04 -17.42 4.17
N ASN A 191 -13.89 -17.44 5.20
CA ASN A 191 -15.21 -16.81 5.16
C ASN A 191 -15.15 -15.29 4.92
N GLY A 192 -16.09 -14.79 4.12
CA GLY A 192 -16.28 -13.37 3.84
C GLY A 192 -15.49 -12.88 2.63
N ILE A 193 -16.06 -11.87 1.97
CA ILE A 193 -15.54 -11.26 0.75
C ILE A 193 -14.10 -10.77 0.93
N ASP A 194 -13.35 -10.73 -0.17
CA ASP A 194 -12.10 -9.97 -0.20
C ASP A 194 -12.37 -8.49 -0.39
N MET A 195 -11.51 -7.66 0.20
CA MET A 195 -11.64 -6.20 0.15
C MET A 195 -10.23 -5.62 -0.01
N PRO A 196 -10.01 -4.72 -0.97
CA PRO A 196 -8.81 -3.89 -0.97
C PRO A 196 -8.65 -3.13 0.33
N LEU A 197 -7.39 -2.90 0.70
CA LEU A 197 -6.96 -2.37 1.98
C LEU A 197 -6.05 -1.16 1.76
N VAL A 198 -6.25 -0.11 2.57
CA VAL A 198 -5.26 0.97 2.74
C VAL A 198 -4.95 1.12 4.21
N ASN A 199 -3.66 1.07 4.57
CA ASN A 199 -3.19 1.35 5.91
C ASN A 199 -2.25 2.55 5.87
N LEU A 200 -2.50 3.54 6.73
CA LEU A 200 -1.52 4.57 7.08
C LEU A 200 -1.35 4.64 8.58
N PHE A 201 -0.09 4.71 8.97
CA PHE A 201 0.37 4.29 10.28
C PHE A 201 1.53 5.19 10.68
N LEU A 202 1.26 6.19 11.52
CA LEU A 202 2.28 7.07 12.08
C LEU A 202 2.80 6.46 13.39
N GLN A 203 4.12 6.37 13.53
CA GLN A 203 4.75 5.68 14.65
C GLN A 203 5.88 6.51 15.25
N LYS A 204 6.00 6.41 16.58
CA LYS A 204 7.21 6.78 17.31
C LYS A 204 8.00 5.51 17.60
N ARG A 205 9.01 5.23 16.80
CA ARG A 205 9.87 4.04 16.94
C ARG A 205 11.12 4.30 17.77
N TRP A 206 11.59 3.28 18.47
CA TRP A 206 12.91 3.22 19.09
C TRP A 206 13.46 1.79 19.05
N GLU A 207 14.77 1.65 19.22
CA GLU A 207 15.47 0.37 19.24
C GLU A 207 16.08 0.16 20.63
N ASP A 208 15.97 -1.06 21.17
CA ASP A 208 16.69 -1.44 22.39
C ASP A 208 18.14 -1.88 22.09
N LYS A 209 18.93 -2.13 23.14
CA LYS A 209 20.32 -2.59 23.03
C LYS A 209 20.48 -3.92 22.26
N ASP A 210 19.45 -4.76 22.29
CA ASP A 210 19.46 -6.09 21.68
C ASP A 210 19.14 -6.00 20.18
N GLY A 211 18.58 -4.88 19.74
CA GLY A 211 18.22 -4.58 18.37
C GLY A 211 16.77 -4.88 18.06
N ASN A 212 15.91 -4.98 19.08
CA ASN A 212 14.47 -5.07 18.90
C ASN A 212 13.91 -3.67 18.63
N ILE A 213 12.98 -3.58 17.68
CA ILE A 213 12.32 -2.32 17.35
C ILE A 213 10.96 -2.30 18.03
N TYR A 214 10.71 -1.24 18.80
CA TYR A 214 9.42 -0.96 19.42
C TYR A 214 8.81 0.29 18.81
N ALA A 215 7.49 0.41 18.94
CA ALA A 215 6.77 1.60 18.52
C ALA A 215 5.61 1.93 19.47
N LYS A 216 5.30 3.23 19.53
CA LYS A 216 3.96 3.70 19.87
C LYS A 216 3.23 4.13 18.60
N ARG A 217 1.96 3.74 18.48
CA ARG A 217 1.06 4.17 17.40
C ARG A 217 0.58 5.59 17.70
N ILE A 218 0.93 6.56 16.85
CA ILE A 218 0.58 7.98 17.01
C ILE A 218 -0.66 8.33 16.19
N GLY A 219 -0.72 7.82 14.95
CA GLY A 219 -1.80 8.09 14.01
C GLY A 219 -2.18 6.83 13.22
N THR A 220 -3.48 6.67 12.97
CA THR A 220 -4.06 5.50 12.34
C THR A 220 -5.08 5.91 11.28
N LEU A 221 -4.95 5.31 10.10
CA LEU A 221 -5.96 5.26 9.07
C LEU A 221 -5.99 3.83 8.51
N VAL A 222 -7.16 3.19 8.54
CA VAL A 222 -7.36 1.86 7.98
C VAL A 222 -8.65 1.86 7.18
N ILE A 223 -8.54 1.54 5.89
CA ILE A 223 -9.65 1.53 4.94
C ILE A 223 -9.78 0.10 4.40
N ARG A 224 -11.00 -0.42 4.38
CA ARG A 224 -11.35 -1.63 3.63
C ARG A 224 -12.46 -1.27 2.65
N MET A 225 -12.24 -1.53 1.37
CA MET A 225 -13.18 -1.17 0.30
C MET A 225 -14.04 -2.37 -0.05
N ASP A 226 -15.33 -2.30 0.28
CA ASP A 226 -16.29 -3.42 0.15
C ASP A 226 -17.26 -3.26 -1.03
N LYS A 227 -17.01 -2.28 -1.90
CA LYS A 227 -17.85 -1.97 -3.06
C LYS A 227 -17.01 -1.73 -4.30
N ASN A 228 -17.58 -2.15 -5.43
CA ASN A 228 -17.10 -1.70 -6.74
C ASN A 228 -17.29 -0.20 -6.87
N THR A 229 -16.32 0.47 -7.48
CA THR A 229 -16.42 1.88 -7.82
C THR A 229 -15.91 2.08 -9.24
N ASP A 230 -16.32 3.17 -9.88
CA ASP A 230 -15.47 3.77 -10.91
C ASP A 230 -14.40 4.64 -10.23
N TRP A 231 -13.67 5.44 -11.01
CA TRP A 231 -12.74 6.42 -10.45
C TRP A 231 -13.42 7.37 -9.48
N VAL A 232 -12.94 7.35 -8.24
CA VAL A 232 -13.23 8.35 -7.21
C VAL A 232 -11.99 9.21 -7.08
N ASN A 233 -12.09 10.46 -7.56
CA ASN A 233 -10.98 11.40 -7.57
C ASN A 233 -10.95 12.21 -6.26
N ASP A 234 -9.75 12.57 -5.82
CA ASP A 234 -9.50 13.38 -4.62
C ASP A 234 -10.17 12.83 -3.36
N ALA A 235 -10.25 11.51 -3.24
CA ALA A 235 -10.81 10.88 -2.05
C ALA A 235 -9.93 11.23 -0.84
N ASN A 236 -10.57 11.71 0.22
CA ASN A 236 -9.89 12.32 1.36
C ASN A 236 -10.27 11.58 2.64
N PHE A 237 -9.27 10.94 3.26
CA PHE A 237 -9.46 10.10 4.43
C PHE A 237 -8.71 10.66 5.63
N THR A 238 -9.44 10.89 6.73
CA THR A 238 -8.90 11.45 7.96
C THR A 238 -7.95 10.47 8.67
N ILE A 239 -6.80 10.97 9.11
CA ILE A 239 -5.89 10.23 9.98
C ILE A 239 -6.31 10.48 11.43
N LEU A 240 -6.58 9.42 12.17
CA LEU A 240 -7.02 9.49 13.56
C LEU A 240 -5.81 9.43 14.48
N TYR A 241 -5.64 10.44 15.34
CA TYR A 241 -4.54 10.51 16.28
C TYR A 241 -4.91 9.97 17.66
N GLY A 242 -3.91 9.39 18.34
CA GLY A 242 -4.05 8.85 19.68
C GLY A 242 -4.69 7.45 19.74
N ASP A 243 -5.15 7.07 20.92
CA ASP A 243 -5.85 5.80 21.15
C ASP A 243 -7.26 5.84 20.58
N ILE A 244 -7.47 5.13 19.46
CA ILE A 244 -8.75 5.06 18.76
C ILE A 244 -9.68 3.95 19.27
N THR A 245 -9.25 3.13 20.23
CA THR A 245 -9.97 1.91 20.65
C THR A 245 -11.35 2.19 21.28
N LYS A 246 -11.54 3.40 21.81
CA LYS A 246 -12.80 3.83 22.43
C LYS A 246 -13.81 4.42 21.44
N ARG A 247 -13.45 4.57 20.17
CA ARG A 247 -14.37 5.10 19.16
C ARG A 247 -15.43 4.07 18.80
N SER A 248 -16.65 4.53 18.51
CA SER A 248 -17.76 3.65 18.12
C SER A 248 -17.56 2.95 16.78
N ASP A 249 -16.77 3.56 15.88
CA ASP A 249 -16.42 3.02 14.57
C ASP A 249 -15.16 2.13 14.60
N TYR A 250 -14.51 1.97 15.74
CA TYR A 250 -13.35 1.11 15.90
C TYR A 250 -13.68 -0.34 15.57
N LYS A 251 -12.76 -0.99 14.84
CA LYS A 251 -12.78 -2.43 14.56
C LYS A 251 -11.44 -3.02 14.96
N GLU A 252 -11.43 -4.27 15.40
CA GLU A 252 -10.20 -4.95 15.87
C GLU A 252 -9.06 -4.90 14.84
N TYR A 253 -9.39 -4.98 13.55
CA TYR A 253 -8.39 -4.91 12.48
C TYR A 253 -7.70 -3.55 12.34
N MET A 254 -8.22 -2.50 12.98
CA MET A 254 -7.61 -1.16 13.05
C MET A 254 -6.57 -1.04 14.16
N GLY A 255 -6.44 -2.07 15.01
CA GLY A 255 -5.48 -2.11 16.10
C GLY A 255 -4.06 -2.40 15.64
N PHE A 256 -3.21 -2.75 16.61
CA PHE A 256 -1.81 -3.02 16.38
C PHE A 256 -1.58 -4.21 15.44
N GLN A 257 -0.60 -4.06 14.56
CA GLN A 257 -0.21 -5.12 13.64
C GLN A 257 0.87 -5.98 14.31
N LEU A 258 0.44 -7.08 14.93
CA LEU A 258 1.30 -7.99 15.70
C LEU A 258 1.25 -9.42 15.11
N GLY A 259 2.19 -10.28 15.54
CA GLY A 259 2.25 -11.68 15.10
C GLY A 259 2.45 -11.80 13.59
N GLU A 260 1.60 -12.57 12.90
CA GLU A 260 1.66 -12.77 11.44
C GLU A 260 1.42 -11.49 10.64
N SER A 261 0.78 -10.48 11.24
CA SER A 261 0.55 -9.17 10.61
C SER A 261 1.64 -8.15 10.94
N ALA A 262 2.64 -8.51 11.76
CA ALA A 262 3.70 -7.60 12.14
C ALA A 262 4.39 -7.01 10.90
N ARG A 263 4.60 -5.69 10.94
CA ARG A 263 5.43 -4.99 9.98
C ARG A 263 6.87 -5.03 10.44
N TYR A 264 7.81 -5.13 9.50
CA TYR A 264 9.22 -5.31 9.82
C TYR A 264 10.03 -4.07 9.43
N SER A 265 11.16 -3.87 10.08
CA SER A 265 12.11 -2.81 9.74
C SER A 265 13.53 -3.27 10.03
N LEU A 266 14.50 -2.66 9.34
CA LEU A 266 15.91 -2.86 9.64
C LEU A 266 16.25 -2.17 10.97
N ASN A 267 16.91 -2.91 11.84
CA ASN A 267 17.55 -2.37 13.02
C ASN A 267 18.97 -1.84 12.70
N SER A 268 19.62 -1.23 13.69
CA SER A 268 20.98 -0.70 13.59
C SER A 268 22.05 -1.74 13.22
N LYS A 269 21.73 -3.03 13.42
CA LYS A 269 22.59 -4.19 13.09
C LYS A 269 22.30 -4.77 11.70
N GLY A 270 21.43 -4.13 10.90
CA GLY A 270 21.06 -4.57 9.56
C GLY A 270 20.15 -5.80 9.51
N LYS A 271 19.53 -6.19 10.64
CA LYS A 271 18.56 -7.28 10.69
C LYS A 271 17.16 -6.73 10.50
N ASN A 272 16.35 -7.36 9.65
CA ASN A 272 14.94 -7.04 9.52
C ASN A 272 14.17 -7.74 10.64
N VAL A 273 13.64 -6.97 11.59
CA VAL A 273 12.97 -7.47 12.80
C VAL A 273 11.54 -6.90 12.87
N PRO A 274 10.59 -7.60 13.51
CA PRO A 274 9.24 -7.09 13.65
C PRO A 274 9.24 -5.81 14.49
N VAL A 275 8.45 -4.82 14.07
CA VAL A 275 8.15 -3.62 14.82
C VAL A 275 7.10 -3.97 15.87
N GLN A 276 7.47 -3.89 17.13
CA GLN A 276 6.60 -4.24 18.25
C GLN A 276 5.82 -3.00 18.71
N GLU A 277 4.56 -2.89 18.31
CA GLU A 277 3.68 -1.85 18.83
C GLU A 277 3.25 -2.20 20.25
N ILE A 278 3.72 -1.41 21.22
CA ILE A 278 3.49 -1.68 22.65
C ILE A 278 2.52 -0.70 23.31
N GLY A 279 1.93 0.21 22.54
CA GLY A 279 0.97 1.17 23.06
C GLY A 279 0.63 2.28 22.07
N TRP A 280 -0.38 3.06 22.46
CA TRP A 280 -0.78 4.28 21.76
C TRP A 280 0.02 5.47 22.31
N GLY A 281 0.42 6.37 21.42
CA GLY A 281 0.90 7.70 21.79
C GLY A 281 -0.23 8.71 21.80
N THR A 282 0.11 9.99 21.88
CA THR A 282 -0.84 11.11 21.77
C THR A 282 -0.63 11.89 20.48
N GLU A 283 -1.52 12.83 20.17
CA GLU A 283 -1.34 13.74 19.04
C GLU A 283 -0.11 14.64 19.19
N ASP A 284 0.36 14.88 20.42
CA ASP A 284 1.53 15.69 20.73
C ASP A 284 2.85 14.93 20.55
N ASP A 285 2.83 13.60 20.65
CA ASP A 285 4.02 12.78 20.47
C ASP A 285 4.69 13.02 19.10
N GLU A 286 6.02 12.97 19.10
CA GLU A 286 6.80 13.01 17.86
C GLU A 286 6.50 11.77 16.99
N VAL A 287 6.29 12.01 15.70
CA VAL A 287 6.30 10.95 14.67
C VAL A 287 7.73 10.77 14.20
N THR A 288 8.20 9.53 14.12
CA THR A 288 9.52 9.21 13.56
C THR A 288 9.43 8.38 12.29
N HIS A 289 8.32 7.67 12.08
CA HIS A 289 8.12 6.81 10.93
C HIS A 289 6.68 6.85 10.43
N MET A 290 6.52 6.66 9.12
CA MET A 290 5.23 6.45 8.47
C MET A 290 5.26 5.13 7.69
N ILE A 291 4.29 4.27 7.97
CA ILE A 291 3.92 3.15 7.11
C ILE A 291 2.72 3.61 6.28
N LEU A 292 2.76 3.35 4.97
CA LEU A 292 1.64 3.53 4.06
C LEU A 292 1.62 2.35 3.08
N GLU A 293 0.47 1.71 2.96
CA GLU A 293 0.29 0.49 2.16
C GLU A 293 -1.06 0.52 1.46
N PHE A 294 -1.06 0.15 0.18
CA PHE A 294 -2.23 -0.10 -0.64
C PHE A 294 -2.16 -1.55 -1.09
N CYS A 295 -3.19 -2.35 -0.84
CA CYS A 295 -3.23 -3.76 -1.23
C CYS A 295 -4.57 -4.14 -1.84
N SER A 296 -4.55 -4.99 -2.85
CA SER A 296 -5.76 -5.52 -3.51
C SER A 296 -6.49 -6.59 -2.68
N SER A 297 -5.95 -6.99 -1.53
CA SER A 297 -6.55 -7.95 -0.60
C SER A 297 -6.20 -7.57 0.85
N HIS A 298 -7.15 -7.74 1.76
CA HIS A 298 -6.93 -7.58 3.21
C HIS A 298 -6.66 -8.92 3.92
N GLY A 299 -6.69 -10.04 3.20
CA GLY A 299 -6.58 -11.38 3.77
C GLY A 299 -5.20 -11.68 4.39
N GLY A 300 -4.17 -10.92 4.02
CA GLY A 300 -2.80 -11.20 4.38
C GLY A 300 -2.16 -12.24 3.45
N SER A 301 -1.04 -12.80 3.87
CA SER A 301 -0.23 -13.70 3.04
C SER A 301 -1.04 -14.90 2.56
N TYR A 302 -1.06 -15.10 1.23
CA TYR A 302 -1.72 -16.21 0.57
C TYR A 302 -3.24 -16.28 0.72
N ILE A 303 -3.88 -15.23 1.24
CA ILE A 303 -5.33 -15.16 1.41
C ILE A 303 -5.90 -14.01 0.58
N GLY A 304 -6.94 -14.29 -0.20
CA GLY A 304 -7.64 -13.29 -1.01
C GLY A 304 -8.61 -13.92 -2.00
N SER A 305 -9.14 -13.11 -2.90
CA SER A 305 -10.00 -13.59 -3.99
C SER A 305 -9.41 -13.20 -5.35
N PRO A 306 -8.99 -14.18 -6.18
CA PRO A 306 -8.51 -13.91 -7.53
C PRO A 306 -9.50 -13.09 -8.35
N GLY A 307 -9.03 -12.07 -9.06
CA GLY A 307 -9.87 -11.13 -9.82
C GLY A 307 -10.29 -9.89 -9.06
N ASN A 308 -9.92 -9.77 -7.77
CA ASN A 308 -9.98 -8.50 -7.05
C ASN A 308 -8.91 -7.55 -7.61
N THR A 309 -9.29 -6.33 -7.95
CA THR A 309 -8.42 -5.31 -8.55
C THR A 309 -8.64 -3.96 -7.89
N PHE A 310 -7.53 -3.32 -7.52
CA PHE A 310 -7.50 -2.01 -6.89
C PHE A 310 -6.60 -1.09 -7.69
N TRP A 311 -7.14 0.02 -8.17
CA TRP A 311 -6.35 1.06 -8.81
C TRP A 311 -6.15 2.22 -7.85
N VAL A 312 -4.94 2.77 -7.85
CA VAL A 312 -4.55 3.89 -6.99
C VAL A 312 -3.77 4.88 -7.83
N ASP A 313 -3.94 6.17 -7.55
CA ASP A 313 -3.22 7.26 -8.19
C ASP A 313 -3.17 8.53 -7.31
N ASN A 314 -2.35 9.51 -7.67
CA ASN A 314 -2.36 10.87 -7.11
C ASN A 314 -2.27 10.95 -5.57
N ILE A 315 -1.34 10.18 -4.99
CA ILE A 315 -1.20 10.01 -3.54
C ILE A 315 -0.55 11.24 -2.89
N ARG A 316 -1.28 11.86 -1.96
CA ARG A 316 -0.91 13.10 -1.27
C ARG A 316 -1.24 13.04 0.22
N LEU A 317 -0.51 13.83 1.00
CA LEU A 317 -0.81 14.09 2.41
C LEU A 317 -1.44 15.47 2.56
N GLY A 318 -2.50 15.60 3.35
CA GLY A 318 -3.11 16.87 3.72
C GLY A 318 -2.68 17.32 5.12
N TYR A 319 -2.53 18.63 5.29
CA TYR A 319 -2.21 19.28 6.56
C TYR A 319 -3.29 20.32 6.89
#